data_AF-D0KT29-F1
#
_entry.id   AF-D0KT29-F1
#
_cell.length_a   1.000
_cell.length_b   1.000
_cell.length_c   1.000
_cell.angle_alpha   90.00
_cell.angle_beta   90.00
_cell.angle_gamma   90.00
#
_symmetry.space_group_name_H-M   'P 1'
#
loop_
_entity.id
_entity.type
_entity.pdbx_description
1 polymer ?
#
loop_
_entity_poly.entity_id
_entity_poly.type
_entity_poly.pdbx_seq_one_letter_code
_entity_poly.pdbx_strand_id
1 'polypeptide(L)'
;MYEYFVIYDEILRIYMNFLQNLMLNYASRTINSDVEFMNIVLSDGSYIILEGDEKRVSIPFPKGIATTHTHPGICLFSHKDLETADHLFSIGYAVVSVMNTKCISSLYRRGVYTLDDKLALKNLVGKIKKAKNLEEVINIYRNLAFPNYLKFITYSI
;
A
#
# COMPACT_ATOMS: atom_id res chain seq x y z
N MET A 1 1.17 -16.33 25.54
CA MET A 1 0.82 -17.01 24.28
C MET A 1 0.75 -15.93 23.22
N TYR A 2 1.66 -15.90 22.26
CA TYR A 2 1.58 -14.91 21.17
C TYR A 2 0.47 -15.34 20.22
N GLU A 3 -0.51 -14.47 20.00
CA GLU A 3 -1.50 -14.69 18.95
C GLU A 3 -0.78 -14.70 17.59
N TYR A 4 -1.11 -15.65 16.73
CA TYR A 4 -0.52 -15.79 15.39
C TYR A 4 -0.57 -14.49 14.57
N PHE A 5 -1.54 -13.62 14.85
CA PHE A 5 -1.71 -12.34 14.16
C PHE A 5 -0.58 -11.33 14.41
N VAL A 6 0.17 -11.47 15.50
CA VAL A 6 1.30 -10.58 15.85
C VAL A 6 2.38 -10.56 14.76
N ILE A 7 2.53 -11.66 14.01
CA ILE A 7 3.50 -11.75 12.90
C ILE A 7 3.21 -10.69 11.83
N TYR A 8 1.94 -10.42 11.52
CA TYR A 8 1.57 -9.43 10.52
C TYR A 8 1.87 -8.00 10.97
N ASP A 9 1.72 -7.73 12.26
CA ASP A 9 2.05 -6.44 12.86
C ASP A 9 3.58 -6.22 12.84
N GLU A 10 4.36 -7.27 13.09
CA GLU A 10 5.82 -7.23 12.98
C GLU A 10 6.31 -7.05 11.54
N ILE A 11 5.70 -7.73 10.56
CA ILE A 11 6.00 -7.52 9.13
C ILE A 11 5.77 -6.04 8.78
N LEU A 12 4.63 -5.49 9.16
CA LEU A 12 4.33 -4.08 8.94
C LEU A 12 5.36 -3.18 9.62
N ARG A 13 5.69 -3.41 10.90
CA ARG A 13 6.65 -2.59 11.65
C ARG A 13 8.03 -2.56 10.99
N ILE A 14 8.55 -3.73 10.63
CA ILE A 14 9.85 -3.85 9.95
C ILE A 14 9.78 -3.15 8.58
N TYR A 15 8.69 -3.33 7.85
CA TYR A 15 8.51 -2.74 6.55
C TYR A 15 8.44 -1.21 6.60
N MET A 16 7.71 -0.64 7.56
CA MET A 16 7.66 0.81 7.80
C MET A 16 9.05 1.40 8.05
N ASN A 17 9.88 0.71 8.84
CA ASN A 17 11.27 1.12 9.07
C ASN A 17 12.10 1.09 7.77
N PHE A 18 11.92 0.06 6.95
CA PHE A 18 12.54 -0.01 5.62
C PHE A 18 12.11 1.17 4.73
N LEU A 19 10.82 1.51 4.70
CA LEU A 19 10.30 2.61 3.90
C LEU A 19 10.89 3.97 4.31
N GLN A 20 10.97 4.23 5.61
CA GLN A 20 11.52 5.48 6.14
C GLN A 20 13.02 5.65 5.84
N ASN A 21 13.79 4.57 5.96
CA ASN A 21 15.25 4.66 5.81
C ASN A 21 15.71 4.57 4.34
N LEU A 22 15.00 3.82 3.49
CA LEU A 22 15.42 3.59 2.12
C LEU A 22 14.56 4.32 1.09
N MET A 23 13.24 4.18 1.19
CA MET A 23 12.33 4.67 0.15
C MET A 23 12.09 6.18 0.19
N LEU A 24 12.46 6.86 1.28
CA LEU A 24 12.31 8.31 1.40
C LEU A 24 13.11 9.09 0.35
N ASN A 25 14.31 8.61 -0.02
CA ASN A 25 15.10 9.21 -1.10
C ASN A 25 14.34 9.15 -2.44
N TYR A 26 13.78 7.98 -2.75
CA TYR A 26 12.99 7.78 -3.98
C TYR A 26 11.71 8.61 -3.98
N ALA A 27 11.04 8.74 -2.84
CA ALA A 27 9.89 9.64 -2.70
C ALA A 27 10.27 11.11 -2.97
N SER A 28 11.44 11.55 -2.53
CA SER A 28 11.95 12.89 -2.85
C SER A 28 12.23 13.06 -4.34
N ARG A 29 12.80 12.04 -5.00
CA ARG A 29 12.99 12.03 -6.46
C ARG A 29 11.65 12.14 -7.19
N THR A 30 10.62 11.42 -6.74
CA THR A 30 9.27 11.50 -7.32
C THR A 30 8.68 12.90 -7.23
N ILE A 31 8.80 13.59 -6.09
CA ILE A 31 8.27 14.96 -5.94
C ILE A 31 8.94 15.93 -6.93
N ASN A 32 10.23 15.72 -7.23
CA ASN A 32 11.00 16.62 -8.09
C ASN A 32 10.86 16.33 -9.59
N SER A 33 10.40 15.12 -9.96
CA SER A 33 10.41 14.64 -11.36
C SER A 33 9.08 14.06 -11.84
N ASP A 34 8.10 13.89 -10.96
CA ASP A 34 6.85 13.15 -11.20
C ASP A 34 7.05 11.67 -11.64
N VAL A 35 8.28 11.14 -11.53
CA VAL A 35 8.60 9.74 -11.79
C VAL A 35 8.38 8.91 -10.53
N GLU A 36 7.49 7.94 -10.59
CA GLU A 36 7.16 7.06 -9.47
C GLU A 36 8.15 5.88 -9.38
N PHE A 37 8.44 5.46 -8.15
CA PHE A 37 9.28 4.31 -7.85
C PHE A 37 8.47 3.28 -7.08
N MET A 38 8.66 2.01 -7.41
CA MET A 38 8.05 0.90 -6.70
C MET A 38 9.12 0.02 -6.08
N ASN A 39 8.95 -0.37 -4.83
CA ASN A 39 9.73 -1.47 -4.27
C ASN A 39 8.88 -2.73 -4.13
N ILE A 40 9.54 -3.87 -4.18
CA ILE A 40 8.94 -5.16 -3.82
C ILE A 40 9.93 -5.90 -2.94
N VAL A 41 9.47 -6.34 -1.77
CA VAL A 41 10.19 -7.29 -0.91
C VAL A 41 9.78 -8.70 -1.33
N LEU A 42 10.75 -9.49 -1.76
CA LEU A 42 10.57 -10.86 -2.23
C LEU A 42 10.42 -11.83 -1.04
N SER A 43 9.97 -13.05 -1.31
CA SER A 43 9.73 -14.07 -0.27
C SER A 43 10.98 -14.50 0.49
N ASP A 44 12.17 -14.29 -0.05
CA ASP A 44 13.46 -14.56 0.61
C ASP A 44 13.98 -13.37 1.45
N GLY A 45 13.23 -12.25 1.48
CA GLY A 45 13.60 -11.02 2.18
C GLY A 45 14.51 -10.08 1.38
N SER A 46 14.97 -10.48 0.19
CA SER A 46 15.61 -9.54 -0.74
C SER A 46 14.58 -8.55 -1.28
N TYR A 47 15.02 -7.45 -1.89
CA TYR A 47 14.11 -6.47 -2.46
C TYR A 47 14.61 -5.95 -3.81
N ILE A 48 13.66 -5.51 -4.62
CA ILE A 48 13.91 -4.78 -5.86
C ILE A 48 13.29 -3.39 -5.77
N ILE A 49 13.90 -2.43 -6.46
CA ILE A 49 13.35 -1.09 -6.66
C ILE A 49 13.29 -0.86 -8.17
N LEU A 50 12.13 -0.43 -8.63
CA LEU A 50 11.80 -0.26 -10.04
C LEU A 50 11.37 1.19 -10.26
N GLU A 51 11.85 1.76 -11.34
CA GLU A 51 11.42 3.07 -11.82
C GLU A 51 10.23 2.87 -12.76
N GLY A 52 9.13 3.56 -12.51
CA GLY A 52 7.97 3.60 -13.40
C GLY A 52 8.15 4.58 -14.54
N ASP A 53 7.25 4.52 -15.51
CA ASP A 53 7.05 5.61 -16.47
C ASP A 53 6.36 6.79 -15.76
N GLU A 54 6.32 7.99 -16.37
CA GLU A 54 5.53 9.13 -15.87
C GLU A 54 4.11 8.67 -15.48
N LYS A 55 3.84 8.63 -14.17
CA LYS A 55 2.54 8.26 -13.55
C LYS A 55 2.10 6.79 -13.64
N ARG A 56 2.98 5.82 -13.96
CA ARG A 56 2.59 4.40 -13.93
C ARG A 56 3.76 3.41 -13.81
N VAL A 57 3.60 2.41 -12.93
CA VAL A 57 4.35 1.15 -12.94
C VAL A 57 3.41 0.02 -13.41
N SER A 58 3.82 -0.79 -14.40
CA SER A 58 3.04 -1.94 -14.89
C SER A 58 3.93 -3.17 -15.03
N ILE A 59 4.02 -3.95 -13.96
CA ILE A 59 4.85 -5.17 -13.90
C ILE A 59 4.02 -6.39 -13.51
N PRO A 60 4.34 -7.59 -14.03
CA PRO A 60 3.84 -8.81 -13.42
C PRO A 60 4.47 -8.93 -12.02
N PHE A 61 3.62 -8.98 -10.99
CA PHE A 61 4.11 -9.03 -9.61
C PHE A 61 4.73 -10.40 -9.31
N PRO A 62 5.99 -10.48 -8.86
CA PRO A 62 6.58 -11.72 -8.39
C PRO A 62 5.93 -12.17 -7.09
N LYS A 63 6.27 -13.38 -6.61
CA LYS A 63 5.94 -13.76 -5.24
C LYS A 63 6.71 -12.85 -4.27
N GLY A 64 5.97 -12.17 -3.40
CA GLY A 64 6.54 -11.20 -2.48
C GLY A 64 5.76 -11.10 -1.17
N ILE A 65 6.32 -10.32 -0.26
CA ILE A 65 5.81 -10.10 1.10
C ILE A 65 5.15 -8.73 1.19
N ALA A 66 5.81 -7.70 0.64
CA ALA A 66 5.37 -6.33 0.75
C ALA A 66 5.75 -5.52 -0.49
N THR A 67 4.99 -4.46 -0.75
CA THR A 67 5.32 -3.51 -1.82
C THR A 67 4.87 -2.10 -1.46
N THR A 68 5.61 -1.10 -1.91
CA THR A 68 5.21 0.30 -1.92
C THR A 68 5.41 0.85 -3.30
N HIS A 69 4.66 1.89 -3.64
CA HIS A 69 5.09 2.86 -4.64
C HIS A 69 5.02 4.29 -4.12
N THR A 70 5.82 5.17 -4.73
CA THR A 70 5.88 6.58 -4.37
C THR A 70 4.85 7.37 -5.16
N HIS A 71 4.26 8.39 -4.54
CA HIS A 71 3.34 9.33 -5.17
C HIS A 71 3.95 10.75 -5.19
N PRO A 72 3.73 11.54 -6.25
CA PRO A 72 4.12 12.95 -6.27
C PRO A 72 3.19 13.84 -5.43
N GLY A 73 1.96 13.38 -5.18
CA GLY A 73 0.91 14.14 -4.50
C GLY A 73 0.56 13.60 -3.12
N ILE A 74 -0.65 13.07 -2.97
CA ILE A 74 -1.21 12.60 -1.70
C ILE A 74 -0.77 11.16 -1.39
N CYS A 75 -0.60 10.81 -0.11
CA CYS A 75 -0.43 9.42 0.32
C CYS A 75 -1.77 8.73 0.50
N LEU A 76 -2.58 8.62 -0.54
CA LEU A 76 -3.81 7.84 -0.48
C LEU A 76 -3.89 6.99 -1.75
N PHE A 77 -4.38 5.76 -1.60
CA PHE A 77 -4.49 4.83 -2.72
C PHE A 77 -5.54 5.35 -3.71
N SER A 78 -5.17 5.39 -4.98
CA SER A 78 -6.10 5.53 -6.09
C SER A 78 -6.91 4.24 -6.26
N HIS A 79 -7.97 4.28 -7.06
CA HIS A 79 -8.75 3.08 -7.36
C HIS A 79 -7.92 1.99 -8.05
N LYS A 80 -6.90 2.35 -8.85
CA LYS A 80 -6.00 1.39 -9.51
C LYS A 80 -5.06 0.73 -8.52
N ASP A 81 -4.58 1.49 -7.54
CA ASP A 81 -3.72 0.96 -6.48
C ASP A 81 -4.49 -0.03 -5.62
N LEU A 82 -5.77 0.25 -5.34
CA LEU A 82 -6.65 -0.67 -4.61
C LEU A 82 -6.97 -1.95 -5.39
N GLU A 83 -7.19 -1.85 -6.71
CA GLU A 83 -7.35 -3.02 -7.59
C GLU A 83 -6.08 -3.88 -7.61
N THR A 84 -4.91 -3.23 -7.62
CA THR A 84 -3.61 -3.90 -7.49
C THR A 84 -3.47 -4.55 -6.11
N ALA A 85 -3.85 -3.87 -5.03
CA ALA A 85 -3.81 -4.41 -3.68
C ALA A 85 -4.67 -5.68 -3.54
N ASP A 86 -5.88 -5.71 -4.11
CA ASP A 86 -6.75 -6.91 -4.15
C ASP A 86 -6.02 -8.10 -4.80
N HIS A 87 -5.41 -7.88 -5.95
CA HIS A 87 -4.62 -8.91 -6.62
C HIS A 87 -3.45 -9.39 -5.76
N LEU A 88 -2.69 -8.47 -5.18
CA LEU A 88 -1.51 -8.76 -4.36
C LEU A 88 -1.85 -9.55 -3.10
N PHE A 89 -2.91 -9.17 -2.39
CA PHE A 89 -3.37 -9.92 -1.22
C PHE A 89 -3.84 -11.34 -1.61
N SER A 90 -4.46 -11.48 -2.78
CA SER A 90 -4.88 -12.80 -3.30
C SER A 90 -3.71 -13.73 -3.62
N ILE A 91 -2.52 -13.19 -3.93
CA ILE A 91 -1.31 -13.98 -4.20
C ILE A 91 -0.33 -14.04 -3.01
N GLY A 92 -0.73 -13.53 -1.85
CA GLY A 92 -0.04 -13.76 -0.58
C GLY A 92 0.71 -12.57 0.02
N TYR A 93 0.72 -11.39 -0.62
CA TYR A 93 1.33 -10.20 -0.01
C TYR A 93 0.68 -9.89 1.34
N ALA A 94 1.48 -9.40 2.28
CA ALA A 94 1.04 -9.02 3.62
C ALA A 94 0.78 -7.52 3.72
N VAL A 95 1.55 -6.70 2.99
CA VAL A 95 1.49 -5.23 3.04
C VAL A 95 1.55 -4.63 1.64
N VAL A 96 0.70 -3.66 1.37
CA VAL A 96 0.73 -2.81 0.18
C VAL A 96 0.67 -1.37 0.66
N SER A 97 1.63 -0.55 0.23
CA SER A 97 1.82 0.81 0.72
C SER A 97 1.86 1.83 -0.43
N VAL A 98 1.51 3.06 -0.11
CA VAL A 98 1.82 4.24 -0.91
C VAL A 98 2.51 5.26 -0.04
N MET A 99 3.46 6.00 -0.58
CA MET A 99 4.20 6.98 0.21
C MET A 99 4.61 8.22 -0.58
N ASN A 100 4.84 9.31 0.13
CA ASN A 100 5.59 10.46 -0.36
C ASN A 100 6.58 10.89 0.76
N THR A 101 7.14 12.10 0.69
CA THR A 101 8.09 12.58 1.71
C THR A 101 7.45 13.04 3.02
N LYS A 102 6.12 13.02 3.14
CA LYS A 102 5.34 13.50 4.29
C LYS A 102 4.57 12.39 5.00
N CYS A 103 4.30 11.28 4.31
CA CYS A 103 3.45 10.22 4.83
C CYS A 103 3.69 8.87 4.15
N ILE A 104 3.26 7.82 4.83
CA ILE A 104 3.07 6.47 4.31
C ILE A 104 1.67 6.03 4.67
N SER A 105 0.92 5.52 3.70
CA SER A 105 -0.34 4.82 3.93
C SER A 105 -0.21 3.36 3.54
N SER A 106 -0.68 2.47 4.41
CA SER A 106 -0.50 1.03 4.26
C SER A 106 -1.82 0.31 4.41
N LEU A 107 -2.15 -0.51 3.43
CA LEU A 107 -3.09 -1.62 3.57
C LEU A 107 -2.30 -2.86 3.99
N TYR A 108 -2.73 -3.54 5.04
CA TYR A 108 -2.10 -4.78 5.47
C TYR A 108 -3.12 -5.74 6.05
N ARG A 109 -2.89 -7.04 5.91
CA ARG A 109 -3.76 -8.09 6.47
C ARG A 109 -3.19 -8.58 7.79
N ARG A 110 -4.03 -8.72 8.82
CA ARG A 110 -3.74 -9.41 10.09
C ARG A 110 -4.33 -10.81 10.10
N GLY A 111 -4.09 -11.59 9.05
CA GLY A 111 -4.72 -12.88 8.84
C GLY A 111 -4.77 -13.30 7.37
N VAL A 112 -5.53 -14.35 7.08
CA VAL A 112 -5.78 -14.78 5.69
C VAL A 112 -6.66 -13.75 4.98
N TYR A 113 -6.40 -13.52 3.69
CA TYR A 113 -7.24 -12.62 2.89
C TYR A 113 -8.56 -13.31 2.54
N THR A 114 -9.67 -12.80 3.08
CA THR A 114 -11.00 -13.43 2.95
C THR A 114 -11.82 -12.83 1.82
N LEU A 115 -12.91 -13.51 1.45
CA LEU A 115 -13.90 -12.96 0.51
C LEU A 115 -14.51 -11.65 1.04
N ASP A 116 -14.75 -11.55 2.33
CA ASP A 116 -15.28 -10.33 2.95
C ASP A 116 -14.28 -9.17 2.88
N ASP A 117 -12.99 -9.42 3.09
CA ASP A 117 -11.94 -8.41 2.91
C ASP A 117 -11.91 -7.93 1.46
N LYS A 118 -12.05 -8.85 0.50
CA LYS A 118 -12.15 -8.54 -0.94
C LYS A 118 -13.39 -7.72 -1.27
N LEU A 119 -14.55 -8.06 -0.73
CA LEU A 119 -15.78 -7.30 -0.94
C LEU A 119 -15.69 -5.90 -0.32
N ALA A 120 -15.10 -5.76 0.86
CA ALA A 120 -14.85 -4.47 1.50
C ALA A 120 -13.89 -3.60 0.67
N LEU A 121 -12.81 -4.19 0.16
CA LEU A 121 -11.85 -3.48 -0.71
C LEU A 121 -12.49 -3.06 -2.03
N LYS A 122 -13.32 -3.92 -2.65
CA LYS A 122 -14.08 -3.60 -3.87
C LYS A 122 -15.10 -2.48 -3.65
N ASN A 123 -15.74 -2.42 -2.47
CA ASN A 123 -16.61 -1.31 -2.09
C ASN A 123 -15.81 -0.01 -1.98
N LEU A 124 -14.64 -0.04 -1.32
CA LEU A 124 -13.74 1.11 -1.26
C LEU A 124 -13.34 1.60 -2.66
N VAL A 125 -12.95 0.71 -3.57
CA VAL A 125 -12.69 1.03 -4.99
C VAL A 125 -13.89 1.79 -5.60
N GLY A 126 -15.11 1.28 -5.40
CA GLY A 126 -16.33 1.90 -5.90
C GLY A 126 -16.58 3.30 -5.33
N LYS A 127 -16.29 3.53 -4.05
CA LYS A 127 -16.39 4.85 -3.41
C LYS A 127 -15.34 5.82 -3.97
N ILE A 128 -14.09 5.38 -4.11
CA ILE A 128 -13.00 6.21 -4.64
C ILE A 128 -13.25 6.58 -6.11
N LYS A 129 -13.77 5.66 -6.94
CA LYS A 129 -14.15 5.97 -8.34
C LYS A 129 -15.26 7.01 -8.46
N LYS A 130 -16.14 7.12 -7.47
CA LYS A 130 -17.27 8.06 -7.45
C LYS A 130 -16.91 9.41 -6.82
N ALA A 131 -15.79 9.49 -6.12
CA ALA A 131 -15.35 10.72 -5.47
C ALA A 131 -15.01 11.78 -6.54
N LYS A 132 -15.53 12.99 -6.37
CA LYS A 132 -15.38 14.09 -7.35
C LYS A 132 -14.18 14.97 -7.08
N ASN A 133 -13.69 14.97 -5.85
CA ASN A 133 -12.63 15.86 -5.39
C ASN A 133 -11.81 15.18 -4.28
N LEU A 134 -10.68 15.82 -3.94
CA LEU A 134 -9.76 15.30 -2.94
C LEU A 134 -10.36 15.23 -1.52
N GLU A 135 -11.24 16.17 -1.17
CA GLU A 135 -11.87 16.21 0.15
C GLU A 135 -12.75 14.97 0.38
N GLU A 136 -13.53 14.59 -0.64
CA GLU A 136 -14.32 13.34 -0.62
C GLU A 136 -13.43 12.11 -0.45
N VAL A 137 -12.29 12.05 -1.17
CA VAL A 137 -11.31 10.95 -1.04
C VAL A 137 -10.77 10.88 0.40
N ILE A 138 -10.35 12.01 0.97
CA ILE A 138 -9.86 12.08 2.35
C ILE A 138 -10.94 11.62 3.33
N ASN A 139 -12.18 12.05 3.14
CA ASN A 139 -13.29 11.66 4.01
C ASN A 139 -13.60 10.15 3.93
N ILE A 140 -13.49 9.56 2.74
CA ILE A 140 -13.63 8.10 2.57
C ILE A 140 -12.58 7.35 3.39
N TYR A 141 -11.30 7.77 3.33
CA TYR A 141 -10.23 7.12 4.09
C TYR A 141 -10.30 7.38 5.60
N ARG A 142 -10.76 8.56 6.04
CA ARG A 142 -10.96 8.86 7.47
C ARG A 142 -12.00 7.96 8.13
N ASN A 143 -13.04 7.59 7.38
CA ASN A 143 -14.12 6.72 7.86
C ASN A 143 -13.93 5.26 7.43
N LEU A 144 -12.73 4.88 6.96
CA LEU A 144 -12.46 3.55 6.49
C LEU A 144 -12.33 2.58 7.67
N ALA A 145 -13.19 1.57 7.66
CA ALA A 145 -13.08 0.42 8.55
C ALA A 145 -13.24 -0.85 7.71
N PHE A 146 -12.42 -1.85 8.02
CA PHE A 146 -12.51 -3.17 7.44
C PHE A 146 -13.08 -4.15 8.47
N PRO A 147 -14.02 -5.01 8.09
CA PRO A 147 -14.75 -5.86 9.02
C PRO A 147 -13.88 -6.97 9.61
N ASN A 148 -12.91 -7.50 8.85
CA ASN A 148 -12.14 -8.68 9.22
C ASN A 148 -10.64 -8.35 9.38
N TYR A 149 -9.79 -9.00 8.61
CA TYR A 149 -8.34 -9.04 8.81
C TYR A 149 -7.62 -7.93 8.06
N LEU A 150 -8.20 -7.38 6.99
CA LEU A 150 -7.62 -6.22 6.32
C LEU A 150 -7.65 -5.00 7.26
N LYS A 151 -6.61 -4.18 7.22
CA LYS A 151 -6.47 -2.96 8.00
C LYS A 151 -5.85 -1.87 7.13
N PHE A 152 -6.17 -0.62 7.46
CA PHE A 152 -5.62 0.57 6.84
C PHE A 152 -5.06 1.48 7.92
N ILE A 153 -3.88 2.01 7.68
CA ILE A 153 -3.20 2.97 8.56
C ILE A 153 -2.45 3.99 7.74
N THR A 154 -2.30 5.19 8.31
CA THR A 154 -1.48 6.26 7.75
C THR A 154 -0.54 6.76 8.83
N TYR A 155 0.73 6.92 8.48
CA TYR A 155 1.76 7.49 9.33
C TYR A 155 2.33 8.75 8.67
N SER A 156 2.48 9.80 9.45
CA SER A 156 3.26 10.97 9.04
C SER A 156 4.76 10.69 9.22
N ILE A 157 5.58 11.24 8.34
CA ILE A 157 7.05 11.16 8.38
C ILE A 157 7.62 12.58 8.53
#